data_AF-A0A367HU39-F1
#
_entry.id   AF-A0A367HU39-F1
#
_cell.length_a   1.000
_cell.length_b   1.000
_cell.length_c   1.000
_cell.angle_alpha   90.00
_cell.angle_beta   90.00
_cell.angle_gamma   90.00
#
_symmetry.space_group_name_H-M   'P 1'
#
loop_
_entity.id
_entity.type
_entity.pdbx_description
1 polymer ?
#
loop_
_entity_poly.entity_id
_entity_poly.type
_entity_poly.pdbx_seq_one_letter_code
_entity_poly.pdbx_strand_id
1 'polypeptide(L)' 'MGAHGVGAYVAHTGTDVYGPGKVIGTDGDWRRVRFVYFVASVAAGDLRTASPQEEAEVRAWLTRKSARHGGNW' A
#
# COMPACT_ATOMS: atom_id res chain seq x y z
N MET A 1 -4.66 -12.58 -13.90
CA MET A 1 -3.96 -11.40 -13.36
C MET A 1 -4.91 -10.70 -12.40
N GLY A 2 -4.76 -10.91 -11.08
CA GLY A 2 -5.67 -10.28 -10.13
C GLY A 2 -5.38 -8.78 -10.00
N ALA A 3 -6.40 -7.98 -9.70
CA ALA A 3 -6.30 -6.52 -9.54
C ALA A 3 -5.18 -6.12 -8.54
N HIS A 4 -4.55 -4.97 -8.75
CA HIS A 4 -3.51 -4.39 -7.87
C HIS A 4 -2.29 -5.30 -7.62
N GLY A 5 -1.41 -5.40 -8.62
CA GLY A 5 -0.14 -6.13 -8.51
C GLY A 5 0.90 -5.44 -7.60
N VAL A 6 2.03 -6.12 -7.36
CA VAL A 6 3.16 -5.58 -6.60
C VAL A 6 3.60 -4.24 -7.19
N GLY A 7 3.80 -3.26 -6.32
CA GLY A 7 4.15 -1.89 -6.70
C GLY A 7 2.96 -0.94 -6.84
N ALA A 8 1.73 -1.45 -6.94
CA ALA A 8 0.53 -0.63 -7.02
C ALA A 8 0.31 0.15 -5.71
N TYR A 9 -0.22 1.37 -5.85
CA TYR A 9 -0.69 2.19 -4.74
C TYR A 9 -2.19 2.01 -4.59
N VAL A 10 -2.61 1.69 -3.37
CA VAL A 10 -3.99 1.28 -3.06
C VAL A 10 -4.49 1.94 -1.80
N ALA A 11 -5.80 2.01 -1.66
CA ALA A 11 -6.49 2.36 -0.42
C ALA A 11 -7.63 1.37 -0.19
N HIS A 12 -8.04 1.21 1.07
CA HIS A 12 -9.15 0.32 1.41
C HIS A 12 -10.48 0.95 0.98
N THR A 13 -11.42 0.15 0.47
CA THR A 13 -12.73 0.63 -0.04
C THR A 13 -13.73 0.88 1.09
N GLY A 14 -13.74 0.03 2.11
CA GLY A 14 -14.67 0.09 3.24
C GLY A 14 -14.20 0.89 4.48
N THR A 15 -12.99 1.44 4.49
CA THR A 15 -12.49 2.24 5.63
C THR A 15 -11.29 3.10 5.21
N ASP A 16 -11.14 4.25 5.86
CA ASP A 16 -9.98 5.14 5.76
C ASP A 16 -8.94 4.90 6.87
N VAL A 17 -9.26 4.08 7.87
CA VAL A 17 -8.41 3.82 9.06
C VAL A 17 -7.02 3.31 8.68
N TYR A 18 -6.93 2.54 7.60
CA TYR A 18 -5.66 2.02 7.11
C TYR A 18 -4.83 3.07 6.34
N GLY A 19 -5.48 4.11 5.82
CA GLY A 19 -4.88 5.05 4.88
C GLY A 19 -4.46 4.39 3.56
N PRO A 20 -3.76 5.14 2.68
CA PRO A 20 -3.20 4.58 1.47
C PRO A 20 -1.91 3.80 1.74
N GLY A 21 -1.61 2.84 0.86
CA GLY A 21 -0.45 1.98 0.98
C GLY A 21 0.09 1.51 -0.37
N LYS A 22 1.20 0.77 -0.32
CA LYS A 22 1.83 0.16 -1.50
C LYS A 22 1.80 -1.35 -1.40
N VAL A 23 1.35 -2.04 -2.46
CA VAL A 23 1.40 -3.51 -2.53
C VAL A 23 2.85 -3.97 -2.61
N ILE A 24 3.25 -4.82 -1.67
CA ILE A 24 4.60 -5.40 -1.56
C ILE A 24 4.62 -6.92 -1.82
N GLY A 25 3.46 -7.56 -1.92
CA GLY A 25 3.34 -8.98 -2.22
C GLY A 25 1.91 -9.37 -2.59
N THR A 26 1.77 -10.52 -3.26
CA THR A 26 0.50 -11.09 -3.71
C THR A 26 0.43 -12.56 -3.35
N ASP A 27 -0.70 -13.00 -2.82
CA ASP A 27 -0.99 -14.41 -2.51
C ASP A 27 -2.45 -14.73 -2.89
N GLY A 28 -2.64 -15.34 -4.06
CA GLY A 28 -3.97 -15.54 -4.63
C GLY A 28 -4.78 -14.24 -4.71
N ASP A 29 -5.87 -14.18 -3.96
CA ASP A 29 -6.76 -13.01 -3.87
C ASP A 29 -6.33 -11.99 -2.80
N TRP A 30 -5.26 -12.24 -2.07
CA TRP A 30 -4.74 -11.37 -1.02
C TRP A 30 -3.57 -10.51 -1.51
N ARG A 31 -3.52 -9.26 -1.03
CA ARG A 31 -2.43 -8.30 -1.28
C ARG A 31 -1.80 -8.00 0.06
N ARG A 32 -0.49 -8.23 0.14
CA ARG A 32 0.30 -7.74 1.27
C ARG A 32 0.61 -6.27 1.02
N VAL A 33 0.00 -5.38 1.78
CA VAL A 33 0.09 -3.92 1.60
C VAL A 33 0.88 -3.30 2.75
N ARG A 34 1.84 -2.44 2.39
CA ARG A 34 2.58 -1.58 3.32
C ARG A 34 1.82 -0.26 3.47
N PHE A 35 1.19 -0.09 4.61
CA PHE A 35 0.63 1.18 5.05
C PHE A 35 1.68 1.97 5.85
N VAL A 36 1.34 3.21 6.21
CA VAL A 36 2.23 4.12 6.96
C VAL A 36 2.64 3.54 8.32
N TYR A 37 1.72 2.85 9.00
CA TYR A 37 1.92 2.41 10.39
C TYR A 37 2.08 0.89 10.55
N PHE A 38 1.65 0.09 9.58
CA PHE A 38 1.68 -1.37 9.67
C PHE A 38 1.68 -2.01 8.27
N VAL A 39 1.85 -3.32 8.23
CA VAL A 39 1.69 -4.16 7.04
C VAL A 39 0.52 -5.09 7.27
N ALA A 40 -0.40 -5.18 6.32
CA ALA A 40 -1.55 -6.07 6.41
C ALA A 40 -1.78 -6.85 5.10
N SER A 41 -2.39 -8.02 5.22
CA SER A 41 -2.93 -8.76 4.08
C SER A 41 -4.39 -8.36 3.91
N VAL A 42 -4.73 -7.82 2.74
CA VAL A 42 -6.08 -7.32 2.41
C VAL A 42 -6.59 -8.02 1.17
N ALA A 43 -7.87 -8.40 1.13
CA ALA A 43 -8.45 -9.01 -0.06
C ALA A 43 -8.47 -8.00 -1.22
N ALA A 44 -8.23 -8.47 -2.43
CA ALA A 44 -8.15 -7.61 -3.61
C ALA A 44 -9.43 -6.82 -3.87
N GLY A 45 -10.59 -7.41 -3.56
CA GLY A 45 -11.90 -6.76 -3.71
C GLY A 45 -12.14 -5.62 -2.72
N ASP A 46 -11.40 -5.61 -1.60
CA ASP A 46 -11.49 -4.55 -0.58
C ASP A 46 -10.51 -3.40 -0.85
N LEU A 47 -9.80 -3.44 -1.98
CA LEU A 47 -8.86 -2.42 -2.40
C LEU A 47 -9.38 -1.66 -3.61
N ARG A 48 -9.12 -0.35 -3.60
CA ARG A 48 -9.20 0.50 -4.78
C ARG A 48 -7.82 1.05 -5.11
N THR A 49 -7.66 1.49 -6.35
CA THR A 49 -6.49 2.30 -6.72
C THR A 49 -6.46 3.57 -5.86
N ALA A 50 -5.29 3.90 -5.32
CA ALA A 50 -5.08 5.17 -4.64
C ALA A 50 -5.25 6.33 -5.64
N SER A 51 -5.81 7.43 -5.18
CA SER A 51 -5.82 8.68 -5.93
C SER A 51 -4.39 9.21 -6.12
N PRO A 52 -4.16 10.12 -7.08
CA PRO A 52 -2.84 10.71 -7.29
C PRO A 52 -2.27 11.40 -6.04
N GLN A 53 -3.13 12.00 -5.22
CA GLN A 53 -2.72 12.66 -3.98
C GLN A 53 -2.29 11.65 -2.90
N GLU A 54 -3.11 10.63 -2.67
CA GLU A 54 -2.78 9.52 -1.75
C GLU A 54 -1.48 8.82 -2.16
N GLU A 55 -1.30 8.59 -3.45
CA GLU A 55 -0.07 8.02 -3.99
C GLU A 55 1.15 8.90 -3.70
N ALA A 56 1.04 10.21 -3.93
CA ALA A 56 2.11 11.16 -3.65
C ALA A 56 2.50 11.17 -2.16
N GLU A 57 1.52 11.08 -1.26
CA GLU A 57 1.73 10.98 0.18
C GLU A 57 2.51 9.71 0.56
N VAL A 58 2.10 8.55 0.04
CA VAL A 58 2.80 7.28 0.28
C VAL A 58 4.21 7.31 -0.28
N ARG A 59 4.42 7.84 -1.50
CA ARG A 59 5.75 8.00 -2.10
C ARG A 59 6.65 8.87 -1.22
N ALA A 60 6.17 10.05 -0.81
CA ALA A 60 6.92 10.97 0.03
C ALA A 60 7.27 10.36 1.39
N TRP A 61 6.35 9.59 1.98
CA TRP A 61 6.61 8.84 3.20
C TRP A 61 7.68 7.75 3.02
N LEU A 62 7.59 6.93 1.97
CA LEU A 62 8.58 5.89 1.65
C LEU A 62 9.98 6.47 1.44
N THR A 63 10.09 7.58 0.70
CA THR A 63 11.36 8.28 0.48
C THR A 63 11.97 8.78 1.79
N ARG A 64 11.18 9.44 2.64
CA ARG A 64 11.63 9.94 3.96
C ARG A 64 12.07 8.80 4.87
N LYS A 65 11.31 7.73 4.90
CA LYS A 65 11.69 6.53 5.61
C LYS A 65 13.04 6.04 5.07
N SER A 66 13.24 5.95 3.75
CA SER A 66 14.46 5.38 3.12
C SER A 66 15.71 6.13 3.46
N ALA A 67 15.63 7.45 3.47
CA ALA A 67 16.69 8.29 3.96
C ALA A 67 17.03 8.01 5.43
N ARG A 68 16.04 7.69 6.27
CA ARG A 68 16.23 7.49 7.71
C ARG A 68 16.77 6.11 8.10
N HIS A 69 16.41 5.05 7.39
CA HIS A 69 16.76 3.68 7.80
C HIS A 69 17.43 2.82 6.71
N GLY A 70 17.81 3.40 5.57
CA GLY A 70 18.53 2.68 4.51
C GLY A 70 17.73 1.54 3.86
N GLY A 71 16.39 1.59 3.93
CA GLY A 71 15.50 0.60 3.32
C GLY A 71 15.22 -0.67 4.14
N ASN A 72 15.80 -0.81 5.35
CA ASN A 72 15.52 -1.92 6.26
C ASN A 72 14.53 -1.49 7.37
N TRP A 73 13.24 -1.82 7.25
CA TRP A 73 12.16 -1.51 8.22
C TRP A 73 10.85 -2.30 7.98
#